data_AF-A0A179BTQ6-F1
#
_entry.id   AF-A0A179BTQ6-F1
#
_cell.length_a   1.000
_cell.length_b   1.000
_cell.length_c   1.000
_cell.angle_alpha   90.00
_cell.angle_beta   90.00
_cell.angle_gamma   90.00
#
_symmetry.space_group_name_H-M   'P 1'
#
loop_
_entity.id
_entity.type
_entity.pdbx_description
1 polymer ?
#
loop_
_entity_poly.entity_id
_entity_poly.type
_entity_poly.pdbx_seq_one_letter_code
_entity_poly.pdbx_strand_id
1 'polypeptide(L)'
;MALRNPFTRLVLTARRLIRDRKGAGAIEFAILFPVLIMLYIGAFEITIGLSVSKRVTRAAGTVADLITQQQSVTKSALAQMPSVATAIFVPYNSTALTMKITGITIDASANAKVLWSWAQDGTVPYAKNATVSNVPSDMQTANSFLVRTELSIPYTMFLFAPNFMPDGMRTITIGRSYFYRQRQGDSIPCGDC
;
A
#
# COMPACT_ATOMS: atom_id res chain seq x y z
N MET A 1 -69.93 38.26 15.85
CA MET A 1 -68.66 38.05 15.10
C MET A 1 -67.51 38.13 16.10
N ALA A 2 -67.16 37.02 16.76
CA ALA A 2 -66.23 37.03 17.88
C ALA A 2 -64.77 37.10 17.40
N LEU A 3 -64.08 38.20 17.72
CA LEU A 3 -62.65 38.40 17.48
C LEU A 3 -61.85 37.39 18.30
N ARG A 4 -61.38 36.33 17.65
CA ARG A 4 -60.59 35.28 18.28
C ARG A 4 -59.16 35.79 18.51
N ASN A 5 -58.85 36.11 19.76
CA ASN A 5 -57.59 36.73 20.18
C ASN A 5 -56.36 36.04 19.56
N PRO A 6 -55.45 36.78 18.89
CA PRO A 6 -54.30 36.20 18.20
C PRO A 6 -53.33 35.52 19.18
N PHE A 7 -53.23 36.03 20.41
CA PHE A 7 -52.44 35.44 21.49
C PHE A 7 -52.89 34.01 21.85
N THR A 8 -54.20 33.76 21.91
CA THR A 8 -54.72 32.41 22.21
C THR A 8 -54.41 31.42 21.10
N ARG A 9 -54.39 31.87 19.85
CA ARG A 9 -53.94 31.04 18.73
C ARG A 9 -52.46 30.70 18.87
N LEU A 10 -51.61 31.70 19.15
CA LEU A 10 -50.17 31.53 19.29
C LEU A 10 -49.78 30.56 20.42
N VAL A 11 -50.45 30.64 21.57
CA VAL A 11 -50.25 29.71 22.71
C VAL A 11 -50.66 28.28 22.34
N LEU A 12 -51.74 28.09 21.58
CA LEU A 12 -52.19 26.78 21.13
C LEU A 12 -51.23 26.18 20.09
N THR A 13 -50.70 26.99 19.16
CA THR A 13 -49.69 26.53 18.20
C THR A 13 -48.38 26.15 18.89
N ALA A 14 -47.92 26.94 19.87
CA ALA A 14 -46.72 26.63 20.64
C ALA A 14 -46.86 25.34 21.46
N ARG A 15 -48.00 25.12 22.13
CA ARG A 15 -48.28 23.83 22.81
C ARG A 15 -48.34 22.66 21.83
N ARG A 16 -48.88 22.86 20.63
CA ARG A 16 -48.92 21.84 19.58
C ARG A 16 -47.51 21.48 19.09
N LEU A 17 -46.64 22.47 18.88
CA LEU A 17 -45.24 22.27 18.48
C LEU A 17 -44.41 21.59 19.57
N ILE A 18 -44.57 21.98 20.85
CA ILE A 18 -43.88 21.34 21.99
C ILE A 18 -44.31 19.89 22.18
N ARG A 19 -45.58 19.56 21.89
CA ARG A 19 -46.10 18.19 21.96
C ARG A 19 -45.80 17.38 20.69
N ASP A 20 -45.26 18.00 19.65
CA ASP A 20 -44.95 17.32 18.40
C ASP A 20 -43.62 16.55 18.53
N ARG A 21 -43.72 15.22 18.61
CA ARG A 21 -42.58 14.30 18.68
C ARG A 21 -42.11 13.82 17.31
N LYS A 22 -42.78 14.22 16.22
CA LYS A 22 -42.50 13.72 14.86
C LYS A 22 -41.11 14.09 14.35
N GLY A 23 -40.45 15.09 14.96
CA GLY A 23 -39.09 15.52 14.62
C GLY A 23 -37.96 14.78 15.35
N ALA A 24 -38.25 13.94 16.35
CA ALA A 24 -37.20 13.25 17.12
C ALA A 24 -36.32 12.35 16.23
N GLY A 25 -36.93 11.59 15.34
CA GLY A 25 -36.20 10.76 14.37
C GLY A 25 -35.35 11.56 13.39
N ALA A 26 -35.72 12.80 13.07
CA ALA A 26 -34.90 13.67 12.23
C ALA A 26 -33.62 14.13 12.95
N ILE A 27 -33.69 14.37 14.27
CA ILE A 27 -32.54 14.75 15.09
C ILE A 27 -31.59 13.55 15.27
N GLU A 28 -32.14 12.37 15.55
CA GLU A 28 -31.36 11.12 15.64
C GLU A 28 -30.64 10.82 14.32
N PHE A 29 -31.35 10.95 13.20
CA PHE A 29 -30.75 10.80 11.87
C PHE A 29 -29.65 11.84 11.61
N ALA A 30 -29.88 13.11 11.97
CA ALA A 30 -28.88 14.18 11.78
C ALA A 30 -27.57 13.93 12.54
N ILE A 31 -27.63 13.23 13.67
CA ILE A 31 -26.43 12.88 14.47
C ILE A 31 -25.78 11.59 13.95
N LEU A 32 -26.56 10.57 13.60
CA LEU A 32 -26.03 9.27 13.17
C LEU A 32 -25.51 9.29 11.73
N PHE A 33 -26.17 10.03 10.84
CA PHE A 33 -25.85 10.05 9.41
C PHE A 33 -24.40 10.45 9.10
N PRO A 34 -23.82 11.51 9.71
CA PRO A 34 -22.40 11.84 9.51
C PRO A 34 -21.45 10.72 9.92
N VAL A 35 -21.74 10.04 11.05
CA VAL A 35 -20.92 8.92 11.55
C VAL A 35 -20.99 7.73 10.60
N LEU A 36 -22.19 7.39 10.12
CA LEU A 36 -22.39 6.29 9.18
C LEU A 36 -21.68 6.54 7.84
N ILE A 37 -21.73 7.77 7.32
CA ILE A 37 -20.99 8.16 6.10
C ILE A 37 -19.48 8.02 6.33
N MET A 38 -18.97 8.51 7.45
CA MET A 38 -17.54 8.44 7.74
C MET A 38 -17.05 6.99 7.83
N LEU A 39 -17.83 6.11 8.48
CA LEU A 39 -17.53 4.68 8.55
C LEU A 39 -17.58 4.01 7.17
N TYR A 40 -18.58 4.33 6.35
CA TYR A 40 -18.71 3.79 5.00
C TYR A 40 -17.54 4.19 4.10
N ILE A 41 -17.19 5.48 4.07
CA ILE A 41 -16.06 6.00 3.29
C ILE A 41 -14.74 5.40 3.80
N GLY A 42 -14.56 5.32 5.11
CA GLY A 42 -13.38 4.71 5.72
C GLY A 42 -13.21 3.24 5.31
N ALA A 43 -14.28 2.44 5.41
CA ALA A 43 -14.27 1.04 4.99
C ALA A 43 -13.95 0.88 3.49
N PHE A 44 -14.50 1.75 2.65
CA PHE A 44 -14.24 1.76 1.21
C PHE A 44 -12.77 2.07 0.90
N GLU A 45 -12.21 3.14 1.49
CA GLU A 45 -10.80 3.53 1.31
C GLU A 45 -9.83 2.45 1.80
N ILE A 46 -10.10 1.84 2.96
CA ILE A 46 -9.30 0.73 3.49
C ILE A 46 -9.31 -0.46 2.50
N THR A 47 -10.46 -0.75 1.90
CA THR A 47 -10.60 -1.85 0.92
C THR A 47 -9.74 -1.60 -0.31
N ILE A 48 -9.70 -0.36 -0.82
CA ILE A 48 -8.83 0.01 -1.94
C ILE A 48 -7.36 -0.04 -1.52
N GLY A 49 -6.99 0.55 -0.38
CA GLY A 49 -5.62 0.51 0.13
C GLY A 49 -5.09 -0.92 0.31
N LEU A 50 -5.92 -1.83 0.82
CA LEU A 50 -5.59 -3.25 0.92
C LEU A 50 -5.44 -3.91 -0.46
N SER A 51 -6.28 -3.54 -1.42
CA SER A 51 -6.18 -4.02 -2.81
C SER A 51 -4.86 -3.60 -3.46
N VAL A 52 -4.43 -2.35 -3.25
CA VAL A 52 -3.11 -1.85 -3.67
C VAL A 52 -2.01 -2.63 -2.97
N SER A 53 -2.10 -2.84 -1.66
CA SER A 53 -1.12 -3.62 -0.90
C SER A 53 -0.95 -5.07 -1.40
N LYS A 54 -2.05 -5.74 -1.75
CA LYS A 54 -2.01 -7.07 -2.36
C LYS A 54 -1.29 -7.05 -3.70
N ARG A 55 -1.51 -6.02 -4.52
CA ARG A 55 -0.83 -5.84 -5.81
C ARG A 55 0.66 -5.57 -5.64
N VAL A 56 1.06 -4.71 -4.69
CA VAL A 56 2.47 -4.49 -4.32
C VAL A 56 3.14 -5.82 -3.97
N THR A 57 2.49 -6.63 -3.14
CA THR A 57 3.01 -7.95 -2.73
C THR A 57 3.15 -8.90 -3.91
N ARG A 58 2.12 -9.00 -4.76
CA ARG A 58 2.14 -9.85 -5.97
C ARG A 58 3.22 -9.39 -6.95
N ALA A 59 3.33 -8.10 -7.21
CA ALA A 59 4.32 -7.54 -8.11
C ALA A 59 5.76 -7.80 -7.62
N ALA A 60 6.04 -7.55 -6.34
CA ALA A 60 7.34 -7.86 -5.75
C ALA A 60 7.69 -9.36 -5.86
N GLY A 61 6.72 -10.23 -5.55
CA GLY A 61 6.90 -11.69 -5.65
C GLY A 61 7.10 -12.16 -7.09
N THR A 62 6.33 -11.66 -8.06
CA THR A 62 6.47 -12.01 -9.48
C THR A 62 7.81 -11.56 -10.05
N VAL A 63 8.27 -10.35 -9.72
CA VAL A 63 9.59 -9.87 -10.16
C VAL A 63 10.71 -10.72 -9.57
N ALA A 64 10.66 -11.03 -8.27
CA ALA A 64 11.62 -11.92 -7.65
C ALA A 64 11.62 -13.31 -8.32
N ASP A 65 10.44 -13.88 -8.57
CA ASP A 65 10.29 -15.19 -9.22
C ASP A 65 10.88 -15.20 -10.63
N LEU A 66 10.64 -14.16 -11.44
CA LEU A 66 11.21 -14.05 -12.79
C LEU A 66 12.75 -14.01 -12.76
N ILE A 67 13.32 -13.28 -11.81
CA ILE A 67 14.79 -13.17 -11.68
C ILE A 67 15.37 -14.49 -11.21
N THR A 68 14.72 -15.19 -10.27
CA THR A 68 15.23 -16.46 -9.71
C THR A 68 15.35 -17.58 -10.72
N GLN A 69 14.72 -17.44 -11.88
CA GLN A 69 14.77 -18.39 -12.99
C GLN A 69 15.91 -18.09 -13.97
N GLN A 70 16.56 -16.93 -13.86
CA GLN A 70 17.69 -16.55 -14.72
C GLN A 70 18.99 -17.17 -14.21
N GLN A 71 19.89 -17.52 -15.13
CA GLN A 71 21.25 -17.97 -14.79
C GLN A 71 22.19 -16.80 -14.47
N SER A 72 21.90 -15.62 -15.03
CA SER A 72 22.62 -14.37 -14.78
C SER A 72 21.71 -13.20 -15.14
N VAL A 73 21.97 -12.02 -14.58
CA VAL A 73 21.24 -10.79 -14.91
C VAL A 73 22.16 -9.67 -15.39
N THR A 74 21.58 -8.69 -16.06
CA THR A 74 22.25 -7.43 -16.44
C THR A 74 21.42 -6.24 -15.96
N LYS A 75 22.01 -5.06 -15.86
CA LYS A 75 21.31 -3.80 -15.56
C LYS A 75 20.17 -3.55 -16.53
N SER A 76 20.38 -3.84 -17.82
CA SER A 76 19.35 -3.69 -18.85
C SER A 76 18.14 -4.62 -18.63
N ALA A 77 18.38 -5.87 -18.21
CA ALA A 77 17.31 -6.80 -17.86
C ALA A 77 16.57 -6.37 -16.59
N LEU A 78 17.29 -5.93 -15.55
CA LEU A 78 16.70 -5.42 -14.32
C LEU A 78 15.86 -4.15 -14.56
N ALA A 79 16.29 -3.28 -15.48
CA ALA A 79 15.56 -2.08 -15.88
C ALA A 79 14.21 -2.37 -16.57
N GLN A 80 13.97 -3.59 -17.05
CA GLN A 80 12.67 -4.00 -17.59
C GLN A 80 11.69 -4.47 -16.51
N MET A 81 12.17 -4.83 -15.31
CA MET A 81 11.31 -5.37 -14.23
C MET A 81 10.22 -4.41 -13.74
N PRO A 82 10.42 -3.08 -13.71
CA PRO A 82 9.34 -2.14 -13.43
C PRO A 82 8.13 -2.32 -14.36
N SER A 83 8.33 -2.63 -15.65
CA SER A 83 7.21 -2.85 -16.59
C SER A 83 6.36 -4.08 -16.24
N VAL A 84 7.00 -5.14 -15.71
CA VAL A 84 6.29 -6.32 -15.21
C VAL A 84 5.46 -5.95 -13.99
N ALA A 85 6.04 -5.18 -13.07
CA ALA A 85 5.31 -4.71 -11.90
C ALA A 85 4.12 -3.84 -12.30
N THR A 86 4.29 -2.84 -13.17
CA THR A 86 3.19 -1.94 -13.57
C THR A 86 2.04 -2.68 -14.27
N ALA A 87 2.33 -3.74 -15.05
CA ALA A 87 1.29 -4.59 -15.65
C ALA A 87 0.40 -5.27 -14.58
N ILE A 88 0.95 -5.64 -13.43
CA ILE A 88 0.20 -6.23 -12.30
C ILE A 88 -0.67 -5.18 -11.59
N PHE A 89 -0.32 -3.90 -11.70
CA PHE A 89 -1.10 -2.82 -11.07
C PHE A 89 -2.38 -2.47 -11.84
N VAL A 90 -2.52 -2.81 -13.12
CA VAL A 90 -3.71 -2.51 -13.92
C VAL A 90 -5.00 -2.97 -13.21
N PRO A 91 -6.03 -2.10 -13.07
CA PRO A 91 -6.19 -0.76 -13.68
C PRO A 91 -5.73 0.43 -12.79
N TYR A 92 -4.97 0.19 -11.72
CA TYR A 92 -4.51 1.24 -10.81
C TYR A 92 -3.27 1.96 -11.35
N ASN A 93 -3.16 3.26 -11.02
CA ASN A 93 -1.98 4.06 -11.34
C ASN A 93 -0.76 3.55 -10.56
N SER A 94 0.36 3.37 -11.27
CA SER A 94 1.65 2.95 -10.71
C SER A 94 2.83 3.86 -11.08
N THR A 95 2.57 5.10 -11.50
CA THR A 95 3.61 6.04 -12.00
C THR A 95 4.68 6.36 -10.96
N ALA A 96 4.32 6.44 -9.68
CA ALA A 96 5.26 6.73 -8.59
C ALA A 96 5.81 5.46 -7.90
N LEU A 97 5.73 4.31 -8.57
CA LEU A 97 6.29 3.06 -8.07
C LEU A 97 7.82 3.11 -8.10
N THR A 98 8.43 2.67 -7.01
CA THR A 98 9.87 2.50 -6.86
C THR A 98 10.19 1.05 -6.57
N MET A 99 11.29 0.56 -7.15
CA MET A 99 11.72 -0.83 -7.04
C MET A 99 13.22 -0.92 -6.74
N LYS A 100 13.58 -1.83 -5.85
CA LYS A 100 14.95 -2.27 -5.61
C LYS A 100 15.03 -3.79 -5.70
N ILE A 101 16.14 -4.28 -6.22
CA ILE A 101 16.39 -5.69 -6.47
C ILE A 101 17.79 -6.00 -5.94
N THR A 102 17.91 -6.99 -5.09
CA THR A 102 19.18 -7.37 -4.46
C THR A 102 19.40 -8.86 -4.64
N GLY A 103 20.56 -9.23 -5.17
CA GLY A 103 21.08 -10.59 -5.12
C GLY A 103 21.85 -10.80 -3.82
N ILE A 104 21.46 -11.79 -3.05
CA ILE A 104 22.00 -12.08 -1.72
C ILE A 104 22.59 -13.49 -1.75
N THR A 105 23.86 -13.62 -1.42
CA THR A 105 24.51 -14.91 -1.21
C THR A 105 24.53 -15.23 0.29
N ILE A 106 24.30 -16.49 0.66
CA ILE A 106 24.41 -16.99 2.02
C ILE A 106 25.60 -17.93 2.06
N ASP A 107 26.61 -17.56 2.85
CA ASP A 107 27.84 -18.34 2.97
C ASP A 107 27.65 -19.67 3.74
N ALA A 108 28.71 -20.47 3.82
CA ALA A 108 28.70 -21.76 4.51
C ALA A 108 28.38 -21.65 6.01
N SER A 109 28.61 -20.48 6.60
CA SER A 109 28.30 -20.15 8.00
C SER A 109 26.92 -19.50 8.17
N ALA A 110 26.07 -19.59 7.15
CA ALA A 110 24.72 -19.01 7.10
C ALA A 110 24.67 -17.47 7.19
N ASN A 111 25.75 -16.75 6.86
CA ASN A 111 25.71 -15.29 6.81
C ASN A 111 25.24 -14.79 5.45
N ALA A 112 24.16 -14.00 5.46
CA ALA A 112 23.65 -13.35 4.27
C ALA A 112 24.45 -12.10 3.92
N LYS A 113 24.97 -12.03 2.68
CA LYS A 113 25.74 -10.91 2.13
C LYS A 113 25.21 -10.48 0.78
N VAL A 114 25.26 -9.19 0.51
CA VAL A 114 24.90 -8.63 -0.80
C VAL A 114 25.94 -9.02 -1.83
N LEU A 115 25.52 -9.74 -2.88
CA LEU A 115 26.36 -10.02 -4.05
C LEU A 115 26.32 -8.84 -5.02
N TRP A 116 25.12 -8.33 -5.29
CA TRP A 116 24.85 -7.15 -6.12
C TRP A 116 23.52 -6.53 -5.70
N SER A 117 23.35 -5.24 -6.00
CA SER A 117 22.06 -4.56 -5.82
C SER A 117 21.83 -3.55 -6.94
N TRP A 118 20.55 -3.32 -7.23
CA TRP A 118 20.11 -2.40 -8.26
C TRP A 118 18.82 -1.72 -7.80
N ALA A 119 18.68 -0.44 -8.12
CA ALA A 119 17.46 0.31 -7.93
C ALA A 119 17.00 0.94 -9.24
N GLN A 120 15.68 1.15 -9.34
CA GLN A 120 15.02 1.72 -10.52
C GLN A 120 15.52 3.12 -10.90
N ASP A 121 16.07 3.87 -9.94
CA ASP A 121 16.69 5.18 -10.17
C ASP A 121 18.13 5.09 -10.74
N GLY A 122 18.61 3.87 -11.03
CA GLY A 122 19.95 3.61 -11.54
C GLY A 122 21.04 3.52 -10.47
N THR A 123 20.68 3.62 -9.19
CA THR A 123 21.64 3.54 -8.08
C THR A 123 21.90 2.10 -7.63
N VAL A 124 22.94 1.93 -6.80
CA VAL A 124 23.28 0.68 -6.12
C VAL A 124 22.90 0.85 -4.64
N PRO A 125 21.69 0.44 -4.22
CA PRO A 125 21.15 0.77 -2.90
C PRO A 125 21.86 0.09 -1.74
N TYR A 126 22.56 -1.01 -1.99
CA TYR A 126 23.31 -1.77 -1.00
C TYR A 126 24.72 -2.09 -1.50
N ALA A 127 25.72 -1.80 -0.69
CA ALA A 127 27.11 -2.08 -1.02
C ALA A 127 27.38 -3.59 -1.13
N LYS A 128 28.25 -3.96 -2.06
CA LYS A 128 28.72 -5.35 -2.22
C LYS A 128 29.38 -5.84 -0.92
N ASN A 129 29.15 -7.10 -0.56
CA ASN A 129 29.57 -7.75 0.68
C ASN A 129 28.98 -7.16 1.97
N ALA A 130 28.05 -6.18 1.90
CA ALA A 130 27.33 -5.73 3.08
C ALA A 130 26.50 -6.87 3.67
N THR A 131 26.46 -6.96 5.01
CA THR A 131 25.66 -7.96 5.72
C THR A 131 24.18 -7.62 5.60
N VAL A 132 23.33 -8.62 5.36
CA VAL A 132 21.87 -8.45 5.28
C VAL A 132 21.23 -9.06 6.53
N SER A 133 20.71 -8.21 7.42
CA SER A 133 20.12 -8.64 8.70
C SER A 133 18.64 -9.05 8.63
N ASN A 134 17.90 -8.63 7.59
CA ASN A 134 16.46 -8.85 7.49
C ASN A 134 16.06 -10.06 6.63
N VAL A 135 16.92 -11.07 6.51
CA VAL A 135 16.56 -12.33 5.85
C VAL A 135 15.77 -13.20 6.84
N PRO A 136 14.58 -13.72 6.49
CA PRO A 136 13.86 -14.66 7.33
C PRO A 136 14.71 -15.87 7.72
N SER A 137 14.67 -16.29 8.98
CA SER A 137 15.56 -17.33 9.54
C SER A 137 15.40 -18.68 8.84
N ASP A 138 14.20 -19.00 8.39
CA ASP A 138 13.86 -20.18 7.60
C ASP A 138 14.48 -20.17 6.19
N MET A 139 14.82 -18.98 5.67
CA MET A 139 15.49 -18.84 4.37
C MET A 139 17.02 -18.74 4.47
N GLN A 140 17.59 -18.65 5.67
CA GLN A 140 19.05 -18.59 5.90
C GLN A 140 19.72 -19.97 5.78
N THR A 141 19.52 -20.65 4.65
CA THR A 141 20.18 -21.93 4.38
C THR A 141 21.62 -21.68 3.92
N ALA A 142 22.60 -22.35 4.53
CA ALA A 142 24.00 -22.26 4.10
C ALA A 142 24.19 -22.60 2.61
N ASN A 143 25.15 -21.94 1.96
CA ASN A 143 25.46 -22.12 0.53
C ASN A 143 24.23 -21.97 -0.37
N SER A 144 23.43 -20.94 -0.12
CA SER A 144 22.23 -20.65 -0.93
C SER A 144 22.24 -19.21 -1.43
N PHE A 145 21.41 -18.94 -2.43
CA PHE A 145 21.25 -17.61 -2.99
C PHE A 145 19.78 -17.21 -2.96
N LEU A 146 19.56 -15.96 -2.58
CA LEU A 146 18.26 -15.34 -2.48
C LEU A 146 18.21 -14.10 -3.36
N VAL A 147 17.05 -13.87 -3.97
CA VAL A 147 16.70 -12.60 -4.58
C VAL A 147 15.73 -11.89 -3.66
N ARG A 148 16.08 -10.66 -3.27
CA ARG A 148 15.17 -9.76 -2.55
C ARG A 148 14.66 -8.70 -3.52
N THR A 149 13.35 -8.58 -3.64
CA THR A 149 12.70 -7.48 -4.34
C THR A 149 11.95 -6.60 -3.33
N GLU A 150 12.24 -5.31 -3.35
CA GLU A 150 11.57 -4.31 -2.54
C GLU A 150 10.80 -3.38 -3.47
N LEU A 151 9.49 -3.30 -3.28
CA LEU A 151 8.60 -2.49 -4.09
C LEU A 151 7.82 -1.55 -3.20
N SER A 152 7.76 -0.28 -3.57
CA SER A 152 7.10 0.76 -2.80
C SER A 152 6.33 1.71 -3.70
N ILE A 153 5.11 2.06 -3.30
CA ILE A 153 4.25 2.98 -4.03
C ILE A 153 3.53 3.92 -3.05
N PRO A 154 3.46 5.24 -3.31
CA PRO A 154 2.62 6.14 -2.54
C PRO A 154 1.15 5.91 -2.90
N TYR A 155 0.30 5.75 -1.88
CA TYR A 155 -1.15 5.68 -2.00
C TYR A 155 -1.79 6.90 -1.36
N THR A 156 -2.55 7.66 -2.14
CA THR A 156 -3.28 8.85 -1.70
C THR A 156 -4.75 8.53 -1.44
N MET A 157 -5.23 8.80 -0.22
CA MET A 157 -6.66 8.67 0.10
C MET A 157 -7.44 9.84 -0.51
N PHE A 158 -8.32 9.53 -1.45
CA PHE A 158 -9.03 10.55 -2.22
C PHE A 158 -10.30 11.04 -1.51
N LEU A 159 -11.07 10.12 -0.93
CA LEU A 159 -12.37 10.41 -0.32
C LEU A 159 -12.27 10.87 1.13
N PHE A 160 -11.15 10.60 1.79
CA PHE A 160 -10.92 11.06 3.16
C PHE A 160 -10.53 12.55 3.15
N ALA A 161 -11.57 13.38 3.18
CA ALA A 161 -11.54 14.80 3.53
C ALA A 161 -10.44 15.64 2.82
N PRO A 162 -10.52 15.78 1.48
CA PRO A 162 -9.50 16.46 0.68
C PRO A 162 -9.22 17.92 1.06
N ASN A 163 -10.20 18.59 1.67
CA ASN A 163 -10.10 19.99 2.11
C ASN A 163 -9.93 20.13 3.64
N PHE A 164 -9.86 19.02 4.37
CA PHE A 164 -9.76 19.01 5.83
C PHE A 164 -8.40 18.52 6.33
N MET A 165 -7.70 17.68 5.54
CA MET A 165 -6.38 17.15 5.88
C MET A 165 -5.31 17.63 4.89
N PRO A 166 -4.13 18.09 5.38
CA PRO A 166 -2.99 18.38 4.52
C PRO A 166 -2.54 17.15 3.73
N ASP A 167 -1.99 17.34 2.52
CA ASP A 167 -1.59 16.25 1.63
C ASP A 167 -0.58 15.25 2.23
N GLY A 168 0.29 15.74 3.13
CA GLY A 168 1.25 14.89 3.85
C GLY A 168 0.60 13.89 4.81
N MET A 169 -0.65 14.12 5.23
CA MET A 169 -1.40 13.22 6.11
C MET A 169 -2.32 12.26 5.33
N ARG A 170 -2.51 12.51 4.03
CA ARG A 170 -3.40 11.75 3.14
C ARG A 170 -2.65 10.72 2.29
N THR A 171 -1.33 10.78 2.28
CA THR A 171 -0.47 9.89 1.49
C THR A 171 0.23 8.89 2.39
N ILE A 172 0.04 7.59 2.10
CA ILE A 172 0.74 6.50 2.80
C ILE A 172 1.58 5.73 1.79
N THR A 173 2.86 5.58 2.08
CA THR A 173 3.75 4.75 1.27
C THR A 173 3.55 3.28 1.61
N ILE A 174 3.06 2.50 0.64
CA ILE A 174 2.86 1.06 0.77
C ILE A 174 4.08 0.35 0.19
N GLY A 175 4.95 -0.13 1.08
CA GLY A 175 6.14 -0.92 0.73
C GLY A 175 6.01 -2.40 1.06
N ARG A 176 6.57 -3.29 0.23
CA ARG A 176 6.75 -4.72 0.53
C ARG A 176 8.13 -5.19 0.09
N SER A 177 8.75 -6.01 0.91
CA SER A 177 9.96 -6.77 0.59
C SER A 177 9.59 -8.25 0.44
N TYR A 178 10.02 -8.88 -0.64
CA TYR A 178 9.80 -10.31 -0.88
C TYR A 178 11.13 -11.00 -1.17
N PHE A 179 11.30 -12.21 -0.64
CA PHE A 179 12.49 -13.03 -0.83
C PHE A 179 12.10 -14.30 -1.58
N TYR A 180 12.88 -14.67 -2.59
CA TYR A 180 12.81 -15.98 -3.23
C TYR A 180 14.19 -16.61 -3.28
N ARG A 181 14.25 -17.92 -3.09
CA ARG A 181 15.44 -18.70 -3.42
C ARG A 181 15.55 -18.83 -4.93
N GLN A 182 16.78 -18.85 -5.45
CA GLN A 182 16.99 -19.17 -6.86
C GLN A 182 16.34 -20.52 -7.22
N ARG A 183 15.77 -20.59 -8.42
CA ARG A 183 15.14 -21.80 -8.95
C ARG A 183 16.09 -22.61 -9.82
N GLN A 184 17.09 -21.96 -10.39
CA GLN A 184 18.07 -22.57 -11.28
C GLN A 184 19.47 -22.16 -10.86
N GLY A 185 20.41 -23.11 -10.88
CA GLY A 185 21.82 -22.89 -10.55
C GLY A 185 22.10 -22.62 -9.06
N ASP A 186 23.36 -22.24 -8.79
CA ASP A 186 23.90 -22.04 -7.43
C ASP A 186 24.04 -20.55 -7.05
N SER A 187 24.12 -19.66 -8.03
CA SER A 187 24.05 -18.21 -7.82
C SER A 187 23.59 -17.52 -9.10
N ILE A 188 23.06 -16.31 -8.95
CA ILE A 188 22.69 -15.47 -10.09
C ILE A 188 23.63 -14.26 -10.08
N PRO A 189 24.77 -14.30 -10.78
CA PRO A 189 25.64 -13.15 -10.91
C PRO A 189 24.98 -12.04 -11.74
N CYS A 190 25.35 -10.79 -11.47
CA CYS A 190 25.07 -9.69 -12.39
C CYS A 190 26.34 -9.37 -13.18
N GLY A 191 26.23 -9.32 -14.51
CA GLY A 191 27.39 -9.13 -15.40
C GLY A 191 27.92 -7.69 -15.46
N ASP A 192 27.06 -6.70 -15.24
CA ASP A 192 27.38 -5.28 -15.37
C ASP A 192 26.84 -4.45 -14.19
N CYS A 193 26.42 -5.10 -13.10
CA CYS A 193 26.23 -4.50 -11.78
C CYS A 193 27.54 -4.59 -10.98
#